data_AF-A0A2W5GYY5-F1
#
_entry.id   AF-A0A2W5GYY5-F1
#
_cell.length_a   1.000
_cell.length_b   1.000
_cell.length_c   1.000
_cell.angle_alpha   90.00
_cell.angle_beta   90.00
_cell.angle_gamma   90.00
#
_symmetry.space_group_name_H-M   'P 1'
#
loop_
_entity.id
_entity.type
_entity.pdbx_description
1 polymer ?
#
loop_
_entity_poly.entity_id
_entity_poly.type
_entity_poly.pdbx_seq_one_letter_code
_entity_poly.pdbx_strand_id
1 'polypeptide(L)'
;MKKDNLKEFVAENKNAFDEIEPSADIFGKIQSQLGLEEEKEMPKAKIISFKYWRAAAAVLVLLVGLWAFFQEKRKVENPVVEIKQPLKPEIIPSIDSAIVHRPSENIASRNRHSTTKKANKRTLEPAIVVEDKDDSQVVASIENWRSDLNPSNSASVRLSAVLASGKQSDLSVSDMETLANTMNNDESSNVRLAALDVLSRQTNQAEVKSLILQSVAKQDDPIVQMELLSQLSPEEASTVKKQLVDITQNPLSIDAVRNQAYAALLRSKSNF
;
A
#
# COMPACT_ATOMS: atom_id res chain seq x y z
N MET A 1 49.44 0.76 -10.43
CA MET A 1 47.98 0.59 -10.22
C MET A 1 47.26 1.03 -11.48
N LYS A 2 46.44 0.17 -12.10
CA LYS A 2 45.53 0.61 -13.19
C LYS A 2 44.35 1.34 -12.53
N LYS A 3 44.12 2.60 -12.90
CA LYS A 3 42.92 3.33 -12.53
C LYS A 3 41.71 2.64 -13.17
N ASP A 4 40.65 2.49 -12.40
CA ASP A 4 39.42 1.83 -12.84
C ASP A 4 38.50 2.88 -13.48
N ASN A 5 38.64 3.05 -14.80
CA ASN A 5 37.92 4.07 -15.57
C ASN A 5 36.38 3.98 -15.41
N LEU A 6 35.85 2.78 -15.12
CA LEU A 6 34.41 2.61 -14.91
C LEU A 6 33.97 3.23 -13.58
N LYS A 7 34.76 3.06 -12.51
CA LYS A 7 34.44 3.65 -11.20
C LYS A 7 34.44 5.18 -11.26
N GLU A 8 35.39 5.76 -11.99
CA GLU A 8 35.49 7.22 -12.17
C GLU A 8 34.30 7.74 -12.99
N PHE A 9 33.97 7.10 -14.11
CA PHE A 9 32.80 7.45 -14.92
C PHE A 9 31.49 7.37 -14.13
N VAL A 10 31.27 6.30 -13.36
CA VAL A 10 30.06 6.14 -12.54
C VAL A 10 30.02 7.18 -11.41
N ALA A 11 31.16 7.49 -10.79
CA ALA A 11 31.24 8.52 -9.75
C ALA A 11 30.94 9.92 -10.30
N GLU A 12 31.48 10.26 -11.47
CA GLU A 12 31.27 11.55 -12.14
C GLU A 12 29.82 11.72 -12.65
N ASN A 13 29.16 10.63 -13.05
CA ASN A 13 27.82 10.66 -13.63
C ASN A 13 26.72 10.23 -12.65
N LYS A 14 27.03 10.13 -11.35
CA LYS A 14 26.13 9.57 -10.32
C LYS A 14 24.75 10.25 -10.29
N ASN A 15 24.71 11.58 -10.34
CA ASN A 15 23.45 12.35 -10.32
C ASN A 15 22.61 12.13 -11.58
N ALA A 16 23.27 11.96 -12.74
CA ALA A 16 22.56 11.71 -13.99
C ALA A 16 21.82 10.37 -13.98
N PHE A 17 22.22 9.39 -13.15
CA PHE A 17 21.48 8.13 -13.02
C PHE A 17 20.22 8.24 -12.16
N ASP A 18 20.19 9.18 -11.21
CA ASP A 18 19.09 9.32 -10.26
C ASP A 18 17.89 10.05 -10.86
N GLU A 19 18.11 10.90 -11.88
CA GLU A 19 17.07 11.71 -12.53
C GLU A 19 16.47 11.04 -13.80
N ILE A 20 16.93 9.84 -14.17
CA ILE A 20 16.42 9.15 -15.36
C ILE A 20 15.10 8.44 -15.01
N GLU A 21 14.00 9.14 -15.27
CA GLU A 21 12.72 8.47 -15.45
C GLU A 21 12.75 7.68 -16.78
N PRO A 22 12.30 6.41 -16.79
CA PRO A 22 12.06 5.70 -18.04
C PRO A 22 11.19 6.54 -18.99
N SER A 23 11.43 6.44 -20.30
CA SER A 23 10.54 7.10 -21.25
C SER A 23 9.11 6.58 -21.06
N ALA A 24 8.11 7.44 -21.29
CA ALA A 24 6.70 7.09 -21.12
C ALA A 24 6.30 5.81 -21.90
N ASP A 25 6.99 5.52 -23.00
CA ASP A 25 6.83 4.30 -23.80
C ASP A 25 7.30 3.04 -23.06
N ILE A 26 8.43 3.11 -22.36
CA ILE A 26 8.94 2.00 -21.52
C ILE A 26 8.02 1.80 -20.31
N PHE A 27 7.57 2.88 -19.68
CA PHE A 27 6.59 2.80 -18.58
C PHE A 27 5.29 2.15 -19.01
N GLY A 28 4.70 2.57 -20.14
CA GLY A 28 3.48 1.97 -20.66
C GLY A 28 3.64 0.47 -20.93
N LYS A 29 4.82 0.05 -21.40
CA LYS A 29 5.14 -1.37 -21.60
C LYS A 29 5.23 -2.12 -20.27
N ILE A 30 5.88 -1.57 -19.25
CA ILE A 30 5.98 -2.19 -17.91
C ILE A 30 4.58 -2.28 -17.27
N GLN A 31 3.78 -1.23 -17.35
CA GLN A 31 2.42 -1.15 -16.85
C GLN A 31 1.52 -2.23 -17.49
N SER A 32 1.64 -2.42 -18.81
CA SER A 32 0.93 -3.50 -19.53
C SER A 32 1.33 -4.91 -19.08
N GLN A 33 2.60 -5.09 -18.67
CA GLN A 33 3.11 -6.39 -18.19
C GLN A 33 2.76 -6.68 -16.73
N LEU A 34 2.57 -5.64 -15.92
CA LEU A 34 2.15 -5.76 -14.52
C LEU A 34 0.63 -5.95 -14.37
N GLY A 35 -0.13 -5.97 -15.46
CA GLY A 35 -1.60 -6.01 -15.42
C GLY A 35 -2.20 -4.77 -14.77
N LEU A 36 -1.43 -3.69 -14.64
CA LEU A 36 -1.85 -2.39 -14.15
C LEU A 36 -2.44 -1.57 -15.30
N GLU A 37 -3.29 -2.20 -16.12
CA GLU A 37 -4.10 -1.43 -17.07
C GLU A 37 -4.82 -0.37 -16.24
N GLU A 38 -4.45 0.90 -16.44
CA GLU A 38 -5.39 1.97 -16.15
C GLU A 38 -6.61 1.62 -16.99
N GLU A 39 -7.66 1.12 -16.32
CA GLU A 39 -8.99 1.07 -16.88
C GLU A 39 -9.18 2.44 -17.53
N LYS A 40 -9.16 2.48 -18.88
CA LYS A 40 -9.56 3.69 -19.61
C LYS A 40 -10.91 4.05 -19.03
N GLU A 41 -10.95 5.14 -18.27
CA GLU A 41 -12.16 5.58 -17.63
C GLU A 41 -13.19 5.76 -18.75
N MET A 42 -14.17 4.83 -18.81
CA MET A 42 -15.37 5.06 -19.60
C MET A 42 -15.90 6.44 -19.18
N PRO A 43 -16.35 7.28 -20.13
CA PRO A 43 -16.77 8.64 -19.80
C PRO A 43 -17.73 8.56 -18.61
N LYS A 44 -17.32 9.14 -17.47
CA LYS A 44 -18.02 9.03 -16.19
C LYS A 44 -19.49 9.27 -16.44
N ALA A 45 -20.29 8.21 -16.34
CA ALA A 45 -21.74 8.35 -16.38
C ALA A 45 -22.07 9.35 -15.28
N LYS A 46 -22.58 10.52 -15.69
CA LYS A 46 -22.87 11.63 -14.79
C LYS A 46 -23.98 11.17 -13.86
N ILE A 47 -23.61 10.64 -12.70
CA ILE A 47 -24.54 10.27 -11.64
C ILE A 47 -25.11 11.58 -11.08
N ILE A 48 -26.28 11.96 -11.60
CA ILE A 48 -27.04 13.10 -11.10
C ILE A 48 -27.46 12.77 -9.67
N SER A 49 -26.99 13.53 -8.70
CA SER A 49 -27.35 13.34 -7.30
C SER A 49 -28.80 13.78 -7.06
N PHE A 50 -29.69 12.80 -6.85
CA PHE A 50 -31.14 12.97 -6.65
C PHE A 50 -31.52 13.56 -5.28
N LYS A 51 -30.86 14.63 -4.82
CA LYS A 51 -31.17 15.27 -3.52
C LYS A 51 -32.47 16.08 -3.51
N TYR A 52 -33.05 16.40 -4.67
CA TYR A 52 -34.24 17.27 -4.75
C TYR A 52 -35.56 16.55 -5.08
N TRP A 53 -35.57 15.22 -5.18
CA TRP A 53 -36.79 14.48 -5.56
C TRP A 53 -37.88 14.50 -4.48
N ARG A 54 -37.51 14.69 -3.21
CA ARG A 54 -38.48 14.89 -2.12
C ARG A 54 -39.27 16.20 -2.28
N ALA A 55 -38.63 17.25 -2.80
CA ALA A 55 -39.31 18.52 -3.08
C ALA A 55 -40.26 18.39 -4.28
N ALA A 56 -39.84 17.67 -5.34
CA ALA A 56 -40.70 17.41 -6.51
C ALA A 56 -41.97 16.60 -6.15
N ALA A 57 -41.85 15.59 -5.28
CA ALA A 57 -42.99 14.82 -4.80
C ALA A 57 -43.99 15.70 -4.00
N ALA A 58 -43.49 16.61 -3.15
CA ALA A 58 -44.35 17.55 -2.41
C ALA A 58 -45.12 18.51 -3.34
N VAL A 59 -44.47 18.99 -4.42
CA VAL A 59 -45.13 19.83 -5.43
C VAL A 59 -46.22 19.05 -6.18
N LEU A 60 -45.98 17.78 -6.52
CA LEU A 60 -47.01 16.94 -7.16
C LEU A 60 -48.19 16.66 -6.23
N VAL A 61 -47.96 16.41 -4.94
CA VAL A 61 -49.04 16.21 -3.96
C VAL A 61 -49.85 17.50 -3.78
N LEU A 62 -49.22 18.67 -3.76
CA LEU A 62 -49.93 19.96 -3.71
C LEU A 62 -50.74 20.22 -4.99
N LEU A 63 -50.21 19.91 -6.17
CA LEU A 63 -50.93 20.05 -7.43
C LEU A 63 -52.14 19.11 -7.52
N VAL A 64 -52.00 17.85 -7.12
CA VAL A 64 -53.11 16.88 -7.07
C VAL A 64 -54.13 17.27 -6.02
N GLY A 65 -53.69 17.75 -4.84
CA GLY A 65 -54.56 18.26 -3.79
C GLY A 65 -55.38 19.48 -4.24
N LEU A 66 -54.74 20.44 -4.92
CA LEU A 66 -55.43 21.60 -5.50
C LEU A 66 -56.41 21.20 -6.61
N TRP A 67 -56.05 20.20 -7.43
CA TRP A 67 -56.94 19.67 -8.48
C TRP A 67 -58.17 18.95 -7.89
N ALA A 68 -57.97 18.13 -6.86
CA ALA A 68 -59.07 17.45 -6.16
C ALA A 68 -60.00 18.44 -5.44
N PHE A 69 -59.44 19.48 -4.83
CA PHE A 69 -60.21 20.56 -4.20
C PHE A 69 -61.06 21.36 -5.21
N PHE A 70 -60.57 21.51 -6.45
CA PHE A 70 -61.35 22.13 -7.54
C PHE A 70 -62.40 21.21 -8.14
N GLN A 71 -62.19 19.88 -8.14
CA GLN A 71 -63.18 18.88 -8.55
C GLN A 71 -64.38 18.82 -7.59
N GLU A 72 -64.15 19.01 -6.29
CA GLU A 72 -65.22 18.95 -5.30
C GLU A 72 -66.23 20.09 -5.42
N LYS A 73 -65.85 21.21 -6.07
CA LYS A 73 -66.77 22.33 -6.39
C LYS A 73 -67.60 22.13 -7.66
N ARG A 74 -67.51 20.98 -8.33
CA ARG A 74 -68.32 20.63 -9.51
C ARG A 74 -69.15 19.37 -9.28
N LYS A 75 -70.13 19.45 -8.39
CA LYS A 75 -71.24 18.49 -8.34
C LYS A 75 -72.57 19.22 -8.35
N VAL A 76 -73.16 19.36 -9.55
CA VAL A 76 -74.60 19.61 -9.72
C VAL A 76 -75.10 18.73 -10.87
N GLU A 77 -76.09 17.90 -10.49
CA GLU A 77 -77.17 17.26 -11.25
C GLU A 77 -76.91 16.06 -12.19
N ASN A 78 -77.56 14.94 -11.81
CA ASN A 78 -77.80 13.72 -12.60
C ASN A 78 -79.01 13.94 -13.56
N PRO A 79 -79.27 13.09 -14.59
CA PRO A 79 -79.99 11.82 -14.36
C PRO A 79 -79.54 10.61 -15.25
N VAL A 80 -79.51 9.40 -14.67
CA VAL A 80 -80.38 8.22 -14.94
C VAL A 80 -80.30 7.62 -16.36
N VAL A 81 -79.86 6.35 -16.49
CA VAL A 81 -80.68 5.17 -16.87
C VAL A 81 -79.89 3.88 -16.53
N GLU A 82 -80.63 2.98 -15.89
CA GLU A 82 -80.41 1.60 -15.45
C GLU A 82 -80.09 0.64 -16.64
N ILE A 83 -79.36 -0.47 -16.53
CA ILE A 83 -79.94 -1.84 -16.42
C ILE A 83 -78.84 -2.92 -16.55
N LYS A 84 -78.83 -3.82 -15.53
CA LYS A 84 -78.56 -5.29 -15.48
C LYS A 84 -77.14 -5.89 -15.65
N GLN A 85 -76.69 -6.46 -14.53
CA GLN A 85 -75.82 -7.65 -14.35
C GLN A 85 -76.53 -8.96 -14.84
N PRO A 86 -75.85 -10.11 -15.14
CA PRO A 86 -75.22 -10.96 -14.09
C PRO A 86 -73.98 -11.85 -14.44
N LEU A 87 -73.30 -12.24 -13.34
CA LEU A 87 -72.56 -13.47 -12.92
C LEU A 87 -72.29 -14.60 -13.96
N LYS A 88 -71.23 -15.44 -13.94
CA LYS A 88 -70.51 -16.21 -12.87
C LYS A 88 -69.27 -16.99 -13.47
N PRO A 89 -68.51 -17.90 -12.79
CA PRO A 89 -67.04 -17.82 -12.59
C PRO A 89 -66.26 -19.14 -12.92
N GLU A 90 -65.11 -19.37 -12.26
CA GLU A 90 -64.47 -20.68 -11.92
C GLU A 90 -63.54 -21.31 -13.01
N ILE A 91 -62.37 -21.95 -12.81
CA ILE A 91 -61.68 -22.74 -11.75
C ILE A 91 -60.14 -22.82 -12.05
N ILE A 92 -59.30 -22.98 -11.02
CA ILE A 92 -57.88 -23.44 -11.02
C ILE A 92 -57.87 -24.93 -10.59
N PRO A 93 -56.97 -25.85 -11.04
CA PRO A 93 -55.79 -26.18 -10.21
C PRO A 93 -54.53 -26.73 -10.92
N SER A 94 -53.43 -26.64 -10.16
CA SER A 94 -52.07 -27.16 -10.31
C SER A 94 -51.96 -28.70 -10.32
N ILE A 95 -50.86 -29.26 -10.86
CA ILE A 95 -50.23 -30.52 -10.34
C ILE A 95 -48.69 -30.49 -10.51
N ASP A 96 -48.02 -30.89 -9.42
CA ASP A 96 -46.60 -31.19 -9.20
C ASP A 96 -45.98 -32.28 -10.08
N SER A 97 -44.65 -32.35 -10.14
CA SER A 97 -43.85 -33.48 -9.60
C SER A 97 -42.43 -33.57 -10.19
N ALA A 98 -41.49 -33.96 -9.32
CA ALA A 98 -40.35 -34.86 -9.54
C ALA A 98 -38.99 -34.33 -9.08
N ILE A 99 -38.56 -34.98 -8.00
CA ILE A 99 -37.30 -34.93 -7.24
C ILE A 99 -36.28 -35.87 -7.92
N VAL A 100 -34.97 -35.72 -7.60
CA VAL A 100 -33.99 -36.81 -7.30
C VAL A 100 -32.69 -36.86 -8.17
N HIS A 101 -31.60 -36.47 -7.49
CA HIS A 101 -30.24 -37.05 -7.42
C HIS A 101 -29.07 -36.67 -8.37
N ARG A 102 -28.04 -36.20 -7.65
CA ARG A 102 -26.58 -36.19 -7.87
C ARG A 102 -26.01 -37.62 -8.01
N PRO A 103 -24.86 -37.81 -8.68
CA PRO A 103 -23.64 -38.11 -7.91
C PRO A 103 -22.38 -37.36 -8.39
N SER A 104 -21.46 -37.24 -7.43
CA SER A 104 -20.11 -36.70 -7.53
C SER A 104 -19.17 -37.69 -8.22
N GLU A 105 -18.18 -37.23 -8.98
CA GLU A 105 -16.91 -37.96 -9.12
C GLU A 105 -15.74 -37.02 -9.44
N ASN A 106 -14.57 -37.46 -8.99
CA ASN A 106 -13.37 -36.69 -8.71
C ASN A 106 -12.18 -37.41 -9.37
N ILE A 107 -11.03 -36.73 -9.40
CA ILE A 107 -9.67 -37.23 -9.68
C ILE A 107 -9.22 -37.32 -11.15
N ALA A 108 -8.31 -36.42 -11.52
CA ALA A 108 -7.11 -36.80 -12.28
C ALA A 108 -5.95 -35.83 -11.98
N SER A 109 -5.08 -36.26 -11.08
CA SER A 109 -3.77 -35.67 -10.79
C SER A 109 -2.88 -35.68 -12.03
N ARG A 110 -2.38 -34.52 -12.47
CA ARG A 110 -1.39 -34.41 -13.54
C ARG A 110 0.00 -34.21 -12.95
N ASN A 111 0.74 -35.32 -12.83
CA ASN A 111 2.18 -35.35 -12.59
C ASN A 111 2.92 -34.57 -13.69
N ARG A 112 3.51 -33.41 -13.35
CA ARG A 112 4.59 -32.82 -14.14
C ARG A 112 5.92 -33.24 -13.53
N HIS A 113 6.63 -34.07 -14.27
CA HIS A 113 8.00 -34.46 -14.02
C HIS A 113 8.89 -33.22 -14.14
N SER A 114 9.40 -32.72 -13.02
CA SER A 114 10.54 -31.80 -13.01
C SER A 114 11.81 -32.63 -13.17
N THR A 115 12.36 -32.64 -14.38
CA THR A 115 13.72 -33.12 -14.62
C THR A 115 14.70 -32.23 -13.87
N THR A 116 15.39 -32.83 -12.92
CA THR A 116 16.50 -32.27 -12.16
C THR A 116 17.68 -31.99 -13.10
N LYS A 117 17.87 -30.72 -13.48
CA LYS A 117 19.19 -30.25 -13.92
C LYS A 117 19.89 -29.63 -12.72
N LYS A 118 20.92 -30.33 -12.22
CA LYS A 118 21.91 -29.78 -11.28
C LYS A 118 22.54 -28.54 -11.94
N ALA A 119 22.04 -27.36 -11.60
CA ALA A 119 22.76 -26.12 -11.83
C ALA A 119 23.92 -26.08 -10.83
N ASN A 120 25.12 -26.17 -11.37
CA ASN A 120 26.37 -26.05 -10.62
C ASN A 120 26.40 -24.66 -9.99
N LYS A 121 26.07 -24.55 -8.70
CA LYS A 121 26.12 -23.31 -7.95
C LYS A 121 27.60 -22.98 -7.76
N ARG A 122 28.20 -22.30 -8.74
CA ARG A 122 29.44 -21.54 -8.52
C ARG A 122 29.08 -20.45 -7.52
N THR A 123 29.39 -20.69 -6.26
CA THR A 123 29.55 -19.64 -5.26
C THR A 123 30.57 -18.67 -5.82
N LEU A 124 30.11 -17.56 -6.39
CA LEU A 124 30.94 -16.38 -6.49
C LEU A 124 31.00 -15.84 -5.06
N GLU A 125 32.04 -16.27 -4.33
CA GLU A 125 32.45 -15.55 -3.13
C GLU A 125 32.66 -14.09 -3.53
N PRO A 126 32.15 -13.11 -2.76
CA PRO A 126 32.57 -11.74 -2.95
C PRO A 126 34.04 -11.71 -2.55
N ALA A 127 34.93 -11.72 -3.54
CA ALA A 127 36.34 -11.39 -3.35
C ALA A 127 36.44 -9.89 -3.08
N ILE A 128 36.00 -9.46 -1.89
CA ILE A 128 36.47 -8.24 -1.27
C ILE A 128 37.74 -8.65 -0.53
N VAL A 129 38.83 -8.78 -1.29
CA VAL A 129 40.16 -8.68 -0.70
C VAL A 129 40.31 -7.21 -0.34
N VAL A 130 40.02 -6.87 0.91
CA VAL A 130 40.41 -5.58 1.49
C VAL A 130 41.93 -5.61 1.56
N GLU A 131 42.56 -4.96 0.58
CA GLU A 131 43.99 -4.73 0.59
C GLU A 131 44.27 -3.68 1.67
N ASP A 132 44.91 -4.14 2.74
CA ASP A 132 45.34 -3.41 3.93
C ASP A 132 46.30 -2.29 3.51
N LYS A 133 45.76 -1.09 3.29
CA LYS A 133 46.53 0.11 2.95
C LYS A 133 45.99 1.33 3.68
N ASP A 134 46.72 1.67 4.74
CA ASP A 134 46.85 2.99 5.37
C ASP A 134 45.54 3.67 5.81
N ASP A 135 45.05 3.22 6.97
CA ASP A 135 43.87 3.73 7.65
C ASP A 135 43.95 5.21 8.08
N SER A 136 45.07 5.91 7.87
CA SER A 136 45.25 7.27 8.41
C SER A 136 44.67 8.39 7.51
N GLN A 137 44.31 8.11 6.25
CA GLN A 137 43.69 9.10 5.36
C GLN A 137 42.16 8.97 5.23
N VAL A 138 41.57 7.85 5.66
CA VAL A 138 40.12 7.60 5.57
C VAL A 138 39.37 8.19 6.77
N VAL A 139 40.05 8.39 7.91
CA VAL A 139 39.41 8.88 9.14
C VAL A 139 38.94 10.34 9.04
N ALA A 140 39.53 11.15 8.15
CA ALA A 140 39.16 12.55 7.97
C ALA A 140 37.84 12.76 7.18
N SER A 141 37.32 11.72 6.51
CA SER A 141 36.11 11.81 5.68
C SER A 141 34.84 11.33 6.39
N ILE A 142 34.95 10.85 7.63
CA ILE A 142 33.81 10.32 8.39
C ILE A 142 33.01 11.45 9.07
N GLU A 143 33.63 12.60 9.35
CA GLU A 143 33.04 13.64 10.19
C GLU A 143 31.90 14.43 9.53
N ASN A 144 31.68 14.31 8.21
CA ASN A 144 30.70 15.16 7.52
C ASN A 144 29.70 14.45 6.61
N TRP A 145 29.43 13.15 6.85
CA TRP A 145 28.36 12.42 6.15
C TRP A 145 27.00 13.11 6.29
N ARG A 146 26.76 13.83 7.40
CA ARG A 146 25.54 14.60 7.61
C ARG A 146 25.31 15.68 6.55
N SER A 147 26.36 16.35 6.08
CA SER A 147 26.21 17.38 5.05
C SER A 147 25.73 16.81 3.72
N ASP A 148 26.11 15.56 3.43
CA ASP A 148 25.72 14.85 2.22
C ASP A 148 24.25 14.42 2.24
N LEU A 149 23.58 14.41 3.41
CA LEU A 149 22.13 14.19 3.53
C LEU A 149 21.27 15.38 3.12
N ASN A 150 21.86 16.50 2.68
CA ASN A 150 21.10 17.64 2.19
C ASN A 150 20.09 17.19 1.12
N PRO A 151 18.78 17.53 1.23
CA PRO A 151 17.77 17.19 0.23
C PRO A 151 18.13 17.64 -1.20
N SER A 152 18.97 18.68 -1.36
CA SER A 152 19.44 19.12 -2.68
C SER A 152 20.41 18.14 -3.35
N ASN A 153 21.02 17.22 -2.60
CA ASN A 153 21.88 16.18 -3.15
C ASN A 153 21.03 15.05 -3.73
N SER A 154 21.60 14.32 -4.68
CA SER A 154 20.94 13.16 -5.28
C SER A 154 20.73 12.01 -4.28
N ALA A 155 19.73 11.17 -4.52
CA ALA A 155 19.41 10.04 -3.65
C ALA A 155 20.61 9.10 -3.46
N SER A 156 21.40 8.88 -4.50
CA SER A 156 22.60 8.06 -4.45
C SER A 156 23.70 8.67 -3.59
N VAL A 157 23.83 10.01 -3.55
CA VAL A 157 24.77 10.70 -2.62
C VAL A 157 24.29 10.53 -1.18
N ARG A 158 23.02 10.83 -0.89
CA ARG A 158 22.44 10.68 0.45
C ARG A 158 22.52 9.23 0.95
N LEU A 159 22.23 8.26 0.08
CA LEU A 159 22.38 6.83 0.37
C LEU A 159 23.83 6.49 0.76
N SER A 160 24.81 7.00 0.02
CA SER A 160 26.22 6.74 0.34
C SER A 160 26.63 7.35 1.68
N ALA A 161 26.05 8.49 2.04
CA ALA A 161 26.26 9.13 3.33
C ALA A 161 25.71 8.28 4.49
N VAL A 162 24.49 7.76 4.34
CA VAL A 162 23.90 6.81 5.31
C VAL A 162 24.77 5.56 5.44
N LEU A 163 25.21 4.98 4.32
CA LEU A 163 26.08 3.79 4.35
C LEU A 163 27.46 4.09 4.97
N ALA A 164 27.95 5.32 4.85
CA ALA A 164 29.19 5.75 5.50
C ALA A 164 29.03 5.87 7.01
N SER A 165 27.90 6.39 7.50
CA SER A 165 27.64 6.47 8.95
C SER A 165 27.59 5.09 9.60
N GLY A 166 27.02 4.10 8.91
CA GLY A 166 26.98 2.71 9.38
C GLY A 166 28.32 1.98 9.52
N LYS A 167 29.44 2.62 9.14
CA LYS A 167 30.81 2.09 9.37
C LYS A 167 31.35 2.46 10.75
N GLN A 168 30.76 3.45 11.42
CA GLN A 168 31.14 3.83 12.77
C GLN A 168 30.64 2.77 13.76
N SER A 169 31.48 2.37 14.72
CA SER A 169 31.11 1.37 15.72
C SER A 169 30.02 1.87 16.65
N ASP A 170 30.14 3.12 17.09
CA ASP A 170 29.20 3.78 17.98
C ASP A 170 28.72 5.08 17.34
N LEU A 171 27.41 5.17 17.10
CA LEU A 171 26.76 6.39 16.65
C LEU A 171 26.37 7.24 17.87
N SER A 172 26.61 8.56 17.79
CA SER A 172 26.14 9.47 18.84
C SER A 172 24.61 9.58 18.82
N VAL A 173 24.02 10.08 19.91
CA VAL A 173 22.57 10.37 19.97
C VAL A 173 22.13 11.26 18.81
N SER A 174 22.92 12.29 18.48
CA SER A 174 22.63 13.17 17.35
C SER A 174 22.72 12.45 15.99
N ASP A 175 23.64 11.49 15.82
CA ASP A 175 23.72 10.69 14.58
C ASP A 175 22.45 9.86 14.43
N MET A 176 22.01 9.21 15.51
CA MET A 176 20.82 8.37 15.53
C MET A 176 19.55 9.19 15.25
N GLU A 177 19.43 10.38 15.82
CA GLU A 177 18.33 11.32 15.51
C GLU A 177 18.35 11.77 14.05
N THR A 178 19.53 12.04 13.50
CA THR A 178 19.68 12.41 12.08
C THR A 178 19.26 11.27 11.15
N LEU A 179 19.67 10.05 11.46
CA LEU A 179 19.25 8.85 10.73
C LEU A 179 17.76 8.57 10.88
N ALA A 180 17.19 8.75 12.07
CA ALA A 180 15.76 8.58 12.28
C ALA A 180 14.94 9.62 11.51
N ASN A 181 15.42 10.87 11.43
CA ASN A 181 14.82 11.87 10.57
C ASN A 181 14.90 11.47 9.09
N THR A 182 16.07 10.98 8.65
CA THR A 182 16.29 10.52 7.26
C THR A 182 15.36 9.34 6.93
N MET A 183 15.27 8.35 7.81
CA MET A 183 14.39 7.20 7.67
C MET A 183 12.91 7.60 7.53
N ASN A 184 12.46 8.61 8.27
CA ASN A 184 11.06 9.03 8.24
C ASN A 184 10.72 9.96 7.09
N ASN A 185 11.68 10.76 6.58
CA ASN A 185 11.36 11.92 5.75
C ASN A 185 12.11 11.99 4.41
N ASP A 186 13.13 11.17 4.15
CA ASP A 186 13.88 11.25 2.88
C ASP A 186 12.97 10.98 1.68
N GLU A 187 13.16 11.63 0.54
CA GLU A 187 12.26 11.40 -0.61
C GLU A 187 12.42 9.99 -1.22
N SER A 188 13.57 9.35 -1.02
CA SER A 188 13.87 8.04 -1.59
C SER A 188 13.64 6.92 -0.57
N SER A 189 12.76 5.97 -0.91
CA SER A 189 12.53 4.75 -0.12
C SER A 189 13.83 3.96 0.13
N ASN A 190 14.76 3.97 -0.82
CA ASN A 190 16.06 3.30 -0.68
C ASN A 190 16.93 3.95 0.40
N VAL A 191 16.94 5.28 0.45
CA VAL A 191 17.67 6.02 1.50
C VAL A 191 17.01 5.79 2.86
N ARG A 192 15.67 5.79 2.91
CA ARG A 192 14.92 5.48 4.14
C ARG A 192 15.23 4.08 4.67
N LEU A 193 15.22 3.07 3.81
CA LEU A 193 15.54 1.69 4.16
C LEU A 193 16.99 1.53 4.63
N ALA A 194 17.93 2.21 3.98
CA ALA A 194 19.31 2.20 4.43
C ALA A 194 19.46 2.84 5.81
N ALA A 195 18.73 3.93 6.09
CA ALA A 195 18.77 4.58 7.40
C ALA A 195 18.16 3.68 8.49
N LEU A 196 17.07 2.98 8.17
CA LEU A 196 16.51 1.94 9.05
C LEU A 196 17.53 0.83 9.31
N ASP A 197 18.17 0.28 8.28
CA ASP A 197 19.17 -0.79 8.42
C ASP A 197 20.35 -0.36 9.32
N VAL A 198 20.86 0.86 9.16
CA VAL A 198 21.92 1.39 10.02
C VAL A 198 21.45 1.52 11.47
N LEU A 199 20.24 2.05 11.71
CA LEU A 199 19.66 2.15 13.05
C LEU A 199 19.42 0.78 13.68
N SER A 200 18.93 -0.19 12.92
CA SER A 200 18.64 -1.55 13.40
C SER A 200 19.89 -2.31 13.85
N ARG A 201 21.10 -1.89 13.45
CA ARG A 201 22.37 -2.45 13.97
C ARG A 201 22.75 -1.88 15.35
N GLN A 202 22.11 -0.79 15.76
CA GLN A 202 22.38 -0.07 17.01
C GLN A 202 21.37 -0.41 18.13
N THR A 203 20.62 -1.51 18.02
CA THR A 203 19.51 -1.88 18.92
C THR A 203 19.90 -2.13 20.38
N ASN A 204 21.20 -2.20 20.69
CA ASN A 204 21.69 -2.25 22.07
C ASN A 204 21.52 -0.92 22.81
N GLN A 205 21.31 0.18 22.08
CA GLN A 205 21.06 1.51 22.63
C GLN A 205 19.55 1.73 22.83
N ALA A 206 19.14 2.14 24.02
CA ALA A 206 17.72 2.31 24.37
C ALA A 206 17.06 3.45 23.56
N GLU A 207 17.85 4.45 23.22
CA GLU A 207 17.50 5.62 22.43
C GLU A 207 17.00 5.20 21.03
N VAL A 208 17.69 4.24 20.38
CA VAL A 208 17.31 3.72 19.07
C VAL A 208 15.94 3.07 19.10
N LYS A 209 15.66 2.27 20.13
CA LYS A 209 14.34 1.64 20.28
C LYS A 209 13.25 2.69 20.36
N SER A 210 13.46 3.74 21.14
CA SER A 210 12.50 4.86 21.23
C SER A 210 12.28 5.51 19.86
N LEU A 211 13.34 5.77 19.09
CA LEU A 211 13.24 6.34 17.74
C LEU A 211 12.49 5.42 16.77
N ILE A 212 12.75 4.11 16.79
CA ILE A 212 12.04 3.09 15.99
C ILE A 212 10.55 3.09 16.34
N LEU A 213 10.19 3.04 17.62
CA LEU A 213 8.79 3.02 18.06
C LEU A 213 8.04 4.29 17.66
N GLN A 214 8.68 5.45 17.77
CA GLN A 214 8.10 6.72 17.31
C GLN A 214 7.88 6.73 15.79
N SER A 215 8.75 6.04 15.04
CA SER A 215 8.70 6.00 13.58
C SER A 215 7.56 5.14 13.05
N VAL A 216 7.03 4.18 13.84
CA VAL A 216 5.85 3.37 13.46
C VAL A 216 4.64 4.24 13.12
N ALA A 217 4.47 5.36 13.83
CA ALA A 217 3.38 6.30 13.59
C ALA A 217 3.66 7.30 12.46
N LYS A 218 4.92 7.52 12.10
CA LYS A 218 5.35 8.59 11.18
C LYS A 218 5.58 8.08 9.76
N GLN A 219 6.03 6.84 9.61
CA GLN A 219 6.41 6.29 8.32
C GLN A 219 5.19 6.14 7.39
N ASP A 220 5.27 6.79 6.24
CA ASP A 220 4.25 6.77 5.19
C ASP A 220 4.67 5.97 3.95
N ASP A 221 5.96 5.66 3.79
CA ASP A 221 6.43 4.74 2.75
C ASP A 221 6.02 3.29 3.09
N PRO A 222 5.21 2.61 2.26
CA PRO A 222 4.72 1.28 2.60
C PRO A 222 5.80 0.21 2.72
N ILE A 223 6.91 0.33 1.98
CA ILE A 223 8.00 -0.64 2.02
C ILE A 223 8.78 -0.47 3.33
N VAL A 224 9.12 0.76 3.69
CA VAL A 224 9.81 1.05 4.95
C VAL A 224 8.92 0.73 6.15
N GLN A 225 7.62 1.03 6.07
CA GLN A 225 6.65 0.73 7.13
C GLN A 225 6.52 -0.78 7.34
N MET A 226 6.44 -1.57 6.27
CA MET A 226 6.46 -3.04 6.35
C MET A 226 7.71 -3.55 7.05
N GLU A 227 8.88 -3.05 6.65
CA GLU A 227 10.17 -3.47 7.18
C GLU A 227 10.26 -3.16 8.69
N LEU A 228 9.93 -1.93 9.08
CA LEU A 228 9.86 -1.49 10.47
C LEU A 228 8.94 -2.39 11.32
N LEU A 229 7.73 -2.66 10.83
CA LEU A 229 6.76 -3.51 11.52
C LEU A 229 7.21 -4.98 11.63
N SER A 230 8.01 -5.45 10.67
CA SER A 230 8.56 -6.81 10.68
C SER A 230 9.60 -7.02 11.77
N GLN A 231 10.34 -5.96 12.10
CA GLN A 231 11.43 -6.01 13.08
C GLN A 231 10.98 -5.81 14.53
N LEU A 232 9.73 -5.35 14.77
CA LEU A 232 9.23 -5.16 16.13
C LEU A 232 9.21 -6.46 16.93
N SER A 233 9.88 -6.43 18.10
CA SER A 233 9.77 -7.47 19.12
C SER A 233 8.34 -7.56 19.67
N PRO A 234 7.95 -8.66 20.35
CA PRO A 234 6.65 -8.74 21.02
C PRO A 234 6.41 -7.61 22.03
N GLU A 235 7.43 -7.22 22.79
CA GLU A 235 7.36 -6.13 23.77
C GLU A 235 7.19 -4.76 23.09
N GLU A 236 7.95 -4.54 22.01
CA GLU A 236 7.86 -3.33 21.19
C GLU A 236 6.49 -3.19 20.53
N ALA A 237 5.99 -4.26 19.92
CA ALA A 237 4.66 -4.31 19.33
C ALA A 237 3.54 -4.07 20.37
N SER A 238 3.72 -4.56 21.61
CA SER A 238 2.80 -4.26 22.71
C SER A 238 2.81 -2.76 23.07
N THR A 239 4.00 -2.13 23.04
CA THR A 239 4.19 -0.71 23.33
C THR A 239 3.48 0.19 22.31
N VAL A 240 3.56 -0.15 21.02
CA VAL A 240 2.91 0.60 19.93
C VAL A 240 1.56 0.00 19.50
N LYS A 241 0.90 -0.78 20.37
CA LYS A 241 -0.34 -1.49 20.06
C LYS A 241 -1.42 -0.59 19.48
N LYS A 242 -1.57 0.64 20.00
CA LYS A 242 -2.57 1.57 19.49
C LYS A 242 -2.28 1.93 18.03
N GLN A 243 -1.04 2.29 17.72
CA GLN A 243 -0.59 2.63 16.37
C GLN A 243 -0.79 1.44 15.42
N LEU A 244 -0.47 0.23 15.85
CA LEU A 244 -0.71 -0.97 15.05
C LEU A 244 -2.21 -1.18 14.75
N VAL A 245 -3.09 -0.96 15.74
CA VAL A 245 -4.55 -1.02 15.53
C VAL A 245 -4.98 0.07 14.54
N ASP A 246 -4.49 1.29 14.69
CA ASP A 246 -4.80 2.41 13.78
C ASP A 246 -4.40 2.06 12.34
N ILE A 247 -3.20 1.49 12.12
CA ILE A 247 -2.74 1.00 10.80
C ILE A 247 -3.68 -0.07 10.24
N THR A 248 -4.10 -1.05 11.06
CA THR A 248 -4.99 -2.14 10.59
C THR A 248 -6.39 -1.67 10.19
N GLN A 249 -6.84 -0.55 10.76
CA GLN A 249 -8.17 -0.01 10.53
C GLN A 249 -8.18 1.13 9.49
N ASN A 250 -7.01 1.63 9.10
CA ASN A 250 -6.89 2.69 8.12
C ASN A 250 -7.20 2.17 6.71
N PRO A 251 -8.29 2.64 6.06
CA PRO A 251 -8.64 2.21 4.70
C PRO A 251 -7.65 2.69 3.64
N LEU A 252 -6.80 3.69 3.95
CA LEU A 252 -5.76 4.19 3.06
C LEU A 252 -4.45 3.40 3.17
N SER A 253 -4.27 2.59 4.22
CA SER A 253 -3.10 1.72 4.34
C SER A 253 -3.23 0.55 3.37
N ILE A 254 -2.16 0.24 2.64
CA ILE A 254 -2.17 -0.89 1.70
C ILE A 254 -2.31 -2.23 2.43
N ASP A 255 -2.86 -3.24 1.75
CA ASP A 255 -3.16 -4.56 2.33
C ASP A 255 -1.95 -5.22 2.97
N ALA A 256 -0.78 -5.14 2.33
CA ALA A 256 0.46 -5.70 2.85
C ALA A 256 0.83 -5.11 4.22
N VAL A 257 0.80 -3.78 4.34
CA VAL A 257 1.07 -3.06 5.60
C VAL A 257 0.07 -3.44 6.68
N ARG A 258 -1.23 -3.50 6.35
CA ARG A 258 -2.26 -3.91 7.33
C ARG A 258 -2.04 -5.34 7.82
N ASN A 259 -1.73 -6.26 6.91
CA ASN A 259 -1.43 -7.66 7.24
C ASN A 259 -0.18 -7.76 8.13
N GLN A 260 0.84 -6.97 7.85
CA GLN A 260 2.05 -6.92 8.67
C GLN A 260 1.78 -6.36 10.07
N ALA A 261 0.94 -5.33 10.19
CA ALA A 261 0.50 -4.80 11.47
C ALA A 261 -0.32 -5.82 12.27
N TYR A 262 -1.22 -6.59 11.61
CA TYR A 262 -1.91 -7.71 12.24
C TYR A 262 -0.95 -8.80 12.73
N ALA A 263 0.07 -9.13 11.93
CA ALA A 263 1.09 -10.09 12.33
C ALA A 263 1.84 -9.61 13.59
N ALA A 264 2.24 -8.34 13.65
CA ALA A 264 2.87 -7.75 14.83
C ALA A 264 1.97 -7.80 16.07
N LEU A 265 0.68 -7.45 15.93
CA LEU A 265 -0.32 -7.55 17.01
C LEU A 265 -0.56 -8.98 17.51
N LEU A 266 -0.45 -9.96 16.61
CA LEU A 266 -0.60 -11.37 16.98
C LEU A 266 0.60 -11.85 17.81
N ARG A 267 1.82 -11.53 17.35
CA ARG A 267 3.07 -11.84 18.07
C ARG A 267 3.09 -11.22 19.47
N SER A 268 2.58 -10.00 19.62
CA SER A 268 2.57 -9.30 20.92
C SER A 268 1.66 -9.97 21.97
N LYS A 269 0.77 -10.88 21.56
CA LYS A 269 -0.14 -11.62 22.47
C LYS A 269 0.37 -13.02 22.79
N SER A 270 1.32 -13.56 22.03
CA SER A 270 1.78 -14.95 22.12
C SER A 270 3.02 -15.10 23.02
N ASN A 271 3.08 -14.39 24.15
CA ASN A 271 4.13 -14.59 25.14
C ASN A 271 3.85 -15.91 25.91
N PHE A 272 4.32 -17.02 25.36
CA PHE A 272 4.44 -18.32 26.03
C PHE A 272 5.91 -18.70 26.16
#